data_AF-A0A4D9CZ74-F1
#
_entry.id   AF-A0A4D9CZ74-F1
#
_cell.length_a   1.000
_cell.length_b   1.000
_cell.length_c   1.000
_cell.angle_alpha   90.00
_cell.angle_beta   90.00
_cell.angle_gamma   90.00
#
_symmetry.space_group_name_H-M   'P 1'
#
loop_
_entity.id
_entity.type
_entity.pdbx_description
1 polymer ?
#
loop_
_entity_poly.entity_id
_entity_poly.type
_entity_poly.pdbx_seq_one_letter_code
_entity_poly.pdbx_strand_id
1 'polypeptide(L)'
;MKSSSSSPPSSAAPSSPSSSSPAPASTTWKTLKKNRTLNATDPSLLDLVGFRAGLDKSYRLKRQSALQALSGEASRKEGGRKGRKGGGKEDEVTPQEGGERKPWGYWKDISQIKVSVEEFWTRLNVTSSAIPNEMLLRLYDAHGLRHAIYKQGGRETLAYLLETDYIPGDFRVAMKFPEVQALVEAGVVVPPASPENKVLLDSPSLPPSAQAHPLQERRLVIGPRGGAVILNERLKNVRFPPSYGKPDGQGRPGGWKYQNRTVWSIEKLAEECYTLAEEHSASLHVPLLFFPKLSDLVGWGRANMINTIRRYGGYEAVISSLGFIPFSQWNYFCRFYLLMKDLKTYLDEEEGGSRQMPTLRDVKRAGYHRLYSEVARNGGRKLVAARLGLPLKAGSGEKGKFATMISYGAFDFDFGVALLEYIMNKCWAQHPRERAARREKERVNLFLPTAEELVGDERQDLLEKIVRYGGFENVARRLQLGFKS
;
A
#
# COMPACT_ATOMS: atom_id res chain seq x y z
N MET A 1 -21.89 16.64 -76.88
CA MET A 1 -20.48 17.07 -76.94
C MET A 1 -19.89 16.77 -75.56
N LYS A 2 -18.98 15.84 -75.26
CA LYS A 2 -18.04 14.91 -75.93
C LYS A 2 -18.10 13.61 -75.08
N SER A 3 -18.51 12.44 -75.58
CA SER A 3 -17.68 11.32 -76.13
C SER A 3 -16.47 10.95 -75.24
N SER A 4 -16.53 9.87 -74.45
CA SER A 4 -16.08 8.46 -74.75
C SER A 4 -14.66 8.19 -74.21
N SER A 5 -14.36 7.18 -73.38
CA SER A 5 -14.13 5.74 -73.71
C SER A 5 -13.44 5.09 -72.48
N SER A 6 -13.93 4.01 -71.83
CA SER A 6 -13.73 2.56 -72.07
C SER A 6 -12.26 2.08 -72.03
N SER A 7 -11.77 1.46 -70.93
CA SER A 7 -11.64 -0.01 -70.67
C SER A 7 -10.14 -0.44 -70.59
N PRO A 8 -9.74 -1.70 -70.25
CA PRO A 8 -9.69 -2.27 -68.89
C PRO A 8 -8.32 -3.02 -68.63
N PRO A 9 -8.19 -4.18 -67.91
CA PRO A 9 -7.09 -4.46 -66.98
C PRO A 9 -5.96 -5.36 -67.54
N SER A 10 -4.82 -5.48 -66.85
CA SER A 10 -3.84 -6.55 -67.13
C SER A 10 -3.14 -7.07 -65.88
N SER A 11 -3.31 -8.38 -65.71
CA SER A 11 -2.57 -9.34 -64.90
C SER A 11 -1.10 -9.47 -65.35
N ALA A 12 -0.17 -9.67 -64.39
CA ALA A 12 1.06 -10.43 -64.62
C ALA A 12 1.59 -11.02 -63.30
N ALA A 13 2.04 -12.26 -63.39
CA ALA A 13 2.38 -13.21 -62.33
C ALA A 13 3.87 -13.08 -61.87
N PRO A 14 4.37 -13.94 -60.94
CA PRO A 14 5.56 -13.70 -60.13
C PRO A 14 6.85 -14.27 -60.73
N SER A 15 7.98 -13.63 -60.45
CA SER A 15 9.32 -14.15 -60.70
C SER A 15 9.93 -14.77 -59.43
N SER A 16 10.27 -16.06 -59.54
CA SER A 16 11.03 -16.86 -58.57
C SER A 16 12.55 -16.83 -58.90
N PRO A 17 13.43 -17.32 -58.01
CA PRO A 17 14.80 -16.84 -57.86
C PRO A 17 15.83 -17.66 -58.64
N SER A 18 16.96 -17.03 -58.97
CA SER A 18 18.15 -17.71 -59.49
C SER A 18 19.27 -17.75 -58.45
N SER A 19 19.82 -18.94 -58.36
CA SER A 19 20.96 -19.41 -57.59
C SER A 19 22.29 -18.91 -58.14
N SER A 20 23.27 -18.67 -57.26
CA SER A 20 24.67 -19.04 -57.50
C SER A 20 25.44 -19.12 -56.20
N SER A 21 25.96 -20.32 -55.92
CA SER A 21 26.98 -20.61 -54.91
C SER A 21 28.36 -20.18 -55.42
N PRO A 22 29.34 -20.10 -54.50
CA PRO A 22 30.47 -21.01 -54.66
C PRO A 22 30.85 -21.71 -53.35
N ALA A 23 31.23 -22.98 -53.50
CA ALA A 23 31.74 -23.87 -52.46
C ALA A 23 33.29 -24.03 -52.64
N PRO A 24 33.99 -24.95 -51.95
CA PRO A 24 34.83 -24.59 -50.80
C PRO A 24 36.29 -25.05 -50.94
N ALA A 25 37.18 -24.54 -50.07
CA ALA A 25 38.51 -25.10 -49.87
C ALA A 25 38.57 -25.91 -48.57
N SER A 26 39.04 -27.14 -48.73
CA SER A 26 39.19 -28.23 -47.78
C SER A 26 40.32 -28.01 -46.77
N THR A 27 40.09 -28.36 -45.50
CA THR A 27 41.16 -28.91 -44.65
C THR A 27 40.64 -30.07 -43.81
N THR A 28 41.42 -31.13 -43.84
CA THR A 28 41.18 -32.53 -43.48
C THR A 28 41.00 -32.84 -42.00
N TRP A 29 40.23 -33.91 -41.77
CA TRP A 29 39.98 -34.59 -40.51
C TRP A 29 41.17 -35.43 -40.04
N LYS A 30 41.40 -35.50 -38.71
CA LYS A 30 41.84 -36.71 -38.02
C LYS A 30 41.16 -36.86 -36.65
N THR A 31 40.21 -37.79 -36.62
CA THR A 31 39.83 -38.72 -35.54
C THR A 31 40.44 -38.55 -34.14
N LEU A 32 39.58 -38.42 -33.13
CA LEU A 32 39.54 -39.37 -32.00
C LEU A 32 38.18 -39.34 -31.29
N LYS A 33 37.46 -40.47 -31.35
CA LYS A 33 36.33 -40.80 -30.46
C LYS A 33 36.87 -41.04 -29.04
N LYS A 34 36.24 -40.45 -28.04
CA LYS A 34 36.05 -41.12 -26.73
C LYS A 34 34.88 -40.50 -25.96
N ASN A 35 33.87 -41.34 -25.76
CA ASN A 35 32.78 -41.15 -24.82
C ASN A 35 33.35 -40.87 -23.42
N ARG A 36 32.78 -39.87 -22.73
CA ARG A 36 32.86 -39.80 -21.27
C ARG A 36 31.59 -39.17 -20.71
N THR A 37 30.75 -40.05 -20.18
CA THR A 37 29.78 -39.78 -19.11
C THR A 37 30.47 -38.97 -18.01
N LEU A 38 29.96 -37.77 -17.72
CA LEU A 38 30.35 -37.02 -16.52
C LEU A 38 29.22 -37.11 -15.50
N ASN A 39 29.56 -37.83 -14.43
CA ASN A 39 28.81 -37.95 -13.20
C ASN A 39 28.71 -36.59 -12.50
N ALA A 40 27.59 -36.42 -11.81
CA ALA A 40 27.41 -35.46 -10.75
C ALA A 40 28.46 -35.64 -9.65
N THR A 41 29.20 -34.58 -9.36
CA THR A 41 29.70 -34.10 -8.05
C THR A 41 30.81 -33.11 -8.32
N ASP A 42 30.51 -31.81 -8.28
CA ASP A 42 31.54 -30.77 -8.21
C ASP A 42 31.15 -29.76 -7.12
N PRO A 43 31.87 -29.70 -5.98
CA PRO A 43 31.57 -28.80 -4.88
C PRO A 43 32.41 -27.52 -5.02
N SER A 44 31.95 -26.56 -5.83
CA SER A 44 32.58 -25.23 -5.93
C SER A 44 31.65 -24.10 -5.46
N LEU A 45 30.88 -24.35 -4.40
CA LEU A 45 29.93 -23.41 -3.79
C LEU A 45 30.33 -22.94 -2.37
N LEU A 46 31.61 -23.08 -2.01
CA LEU A 46 32.12 -22.79 -0.66
C LEU A 46 32.92 -21.47 -0.51
N ASP A 47 32.88 -20.56 -1.50
CA ASP A 47 33.50 -19.23 -1.37
C ASP A 47 32.55 -18.13 -0.86
N LEU A 48 31.35 -18.48 -0.40
CA LEU A 48 30.40 -17.51 0.18
C LEU A 48 30.75 -17.09 1.63
N VAL A 49 31.72 -17.75 2.27
CA VAL A 49 32.12 -17.47 3.67
C VAL A 49 33.04 -16.24 3.76
N GLY A 50 33.77 -15.89 2.68
CA GLY A 50 34.60 -14.68 2.63
C GLY A 50 33.81 -13.36 2.59
N PHE A 51 32.53 -13.41 2.21
CA PHE A 51 31.70 -12.22 2.01
C PHE A 51 31.20 -11.58 3.33
N ARG A 52 31.10 -12.38 4.41
CA ARG A 52 30.56 -11.92 5.69
C ARG A 52 31.55 -11.05 6.49
N ALA A 53 32.86 -11.22 6.28
CA ALA A 53 33.89 -10.46 6.98
C ALA A 53 34.14 -9.06 6.38
N GLY A 54 33.83 -8.84 5.10
CA GLY A 54 34.03 -7.56 4.42
C GLY A 54 32.98 -6.49 4.77
N LEU A 55 31.74 -6.91 5.02
CA LEU A 55 30.63 -6.00 5.31
C LEU A 55 30.74 -5.33 6.68
N ASP A 56 31.31 -6.01 7.68
CA ASP A 56 31.41 -5.47 9.04
C ASP A 56 32.48 -4.35 9.15
N LYS A 57 33.53 -4.40 8.32
CA LYS A 57 34.55 -3.33 8.25
C LYS A 57 34.00 -2.03 7.63
N SER A 58 33.20 -2.12 6.57
CA SER A 58 32.63 -0.93 5.93
C SER A 58 31.62 -0.21 6.82
N TYR A 59 30.94 -0.93 7.71
CA TYR A 59 29.93 -0.34 8.60
C TYR A 59 30.58 0.40 9.78
N ARG A 60 31.69 -0.11 10.33
CA ARG A 60 32.44 0.55 11.42
C ARG A 60 33.06 1.88 10.99
N LEU A 61 33.62 1.95 9.78
CA LEU A 61 34.22 3.18 9.24
C LEU A 61 33.18 4.28 8.98
N LYS A 62 31.99 3.94 8.47
CA LYS A 62 30.89 4.90 8.28
C LYS A 62 30.32 5.40 9.61
N ARG A 63 30.25 4.55 10.63
CA ARG A 63 29.78 4.93 11.98
C ARG A 63 30.76 5.88 12.68
N GLN A 64 32.07 5.65 12.58
CA GLN A 64 33.08 6.56 13.13
C GLN A 64 33.07 7.94 12.47
N SER A 65 32.90 8.00 11.14
CA SER A 65 32.83 9.27 10.41
C SER A 65 31.55 10.06 10.74
N ALA A 66 30.42 9.38 10.96
CA ALA A 66 29.18 10.01 11.42
C ALA A 66 29.28 10.55 12.86
N LEU A 67 30.02 9.87 13.75
CA LEU A 67 30.24 10.34 15.12
C LEU A 67 31.19 11.55 15.18
N GLN A 68 32.21 11.60 14.32
CA GLN A 68 33.07 12.80 14.17
C GLN A 68 32.33 14.01 13.60
N ALA A 69 31.33 13.81 12.73
CA ALA A 69 30.51 14.90 12.22
C ALA A 69 29.54 15.50 13.27
N LEU A 70 29.24 14.75 14.33
CA LEU A 70 28.35 15.19 15.42
C LEU A 70 29.10 15.90 16.55
N SER A 71 30.43 15.76 16.66
CA SER A 71 31.24 16.42 17.70
C SER A 71 31.79 17.78 17.29
N GLY A 72 31.47 18.28 16.09
CA GLY A 72 31.90 19.58 15.61
C GLY A 72 30.88 20.67 15.92
N GLU A 73 30.91 21.21 17.14
CA GLU A 73 30.08 22.34 17.54
C GLU A 73 30.56 23.69 16.95
N ALA A 74 29.54 24.51 16.68
CA ALA A 74 29.51 25.98 16.67
C ALA A 74 30.36 26.75 15.64
N SER A 75 29.67 27.40 14.70
CA SER A 75 29.70 28.87 14.55
C SER A 75 29.04 29.31 13.24
N ARG A 76 27.85 29.92 13.28
CA ARG A 76 27.48 31.03 12.37
C ARG A 76 26.10 31.67 12.64
N LYS A 77 26.21 32.93 13.09
CA LYS A 77 25.54 34.16 12.60
C LYS A 77 24.01 34.19 12.56
N GLU A 78 23.47 34.84 13.58
CA GLU A 78 22.20 35.56 13.54
C GLU A 78 22.23 36.64 12.45
N GLY A 79 21.25 36.58 11.54
CA GLY A 79 20.97 37.61 10.54
C GLY A 79 19.59 38.20 10.81
N GLY A 80 19.56 39.48 11.19
CA GLY A 80 18.35 40.23 11.52
C GLY A 80 17.35 40.33 10.37
N ARG A 81 16.06 40.19 10.70
CA ARG A 81 14.94 40.30 9.77
C ARG A 81 14.16 41.58 10.05
N LYS A 82 14.27 42.55 9.13
CA LYS A 82 13.52 43.81 9.13
C LYS A 82 12.01 43.57 8.99
N GLY A 83 11.25 44.29 9.80
CA GLY A 83 9.80 44.28 9.83
C GLY A 83 9.15 44.96 8.62
N ARG A 84 7.88 44.62 8.39
CA ARG A 84 6.99 45.33 7.47
C ARG A 84 5.64 45.54 8.17
N LYS A 85 5.32 46.82 8.36
CA LYS A 85 4.11 47.41 8.95
C LYS A 85 2.95 47.43 7.94
N GLY A 86 1.71 47.43 8.46
CA GLY A 86 0.49 47.91 7.79
C GLY A 86 -0.55 46.81 7.55
N GLY A 87 -1.82 46.95 7.90
CA GLY A 87 -2.59 48.07 8.42
C GLY A 87 -3.95 47.55 8.92
N GLY A 88 -4.55 48.29 9.85
CA GLY A 88 -5.70 47.87 10.63
C GLY A 88 -7.03 47.80 9.88
N LYS A 89 -7.91 46.98 10.43
CA LYS A 89 -9.36 47.18 10.45
C LYS A 89 -9.85 46.54 11.74
N GLU A 90 -10.19 47.39 12.69
CA GLU A 90 -10.74 47.02 13.99
C GLU A 90 -12.23 46.71 13.78
N ASP A 91 -12.54 45.43 13.66
CA ASP A 91 -13.86 44.91 14.01
C ASP A 91 -13.66 44.19 15.35
N GLU A 92 -14.38 44.67 16.35
CA GLU A 92 -14.38 44.20 17.75
C GLU A 92 -14.93 42.78 17.84
N VAL A 93 -14.07 41.81 17.50
CA VAL A 93 -14.23 40.39 17.79
C VAL A 93 -13.35 40.12 19.01
N THR A 94 -13.95 39.64 20.10
CA THR A 94 -13.22 39.17 21.28
C THR A 94 -12.08 38.26 20.81
N PRO A 95 -10.80 38.60 21.09
CA PRO A 95 -9.68 37.81 20.62
C PRO A 95 -9.80 36.42 21.24
N GLN A 96 -10.16 35.41 20.44
CA GLN A 96 -9.76 34.05 20.77
C GLN A 96 -8.25 34.10 20.90
N GLU A 97 -7.74 33.86 22.11
CA GLU A 97 -6.31 33.78 22.42
C GLU A 97 -5.67 32.79 21.43
N GLY A 98 -5.13 33.33 20.35
CA GLY A 98 -4.42 32.56 19.33
C GLY A 98 -3.11 32.12 19.95
N GLY A 99 -3.14 30.98 20.66
CA GLY A 99 -2.01 30.44 21.38
C GLY A 99 -0.75 30.48 20.50
N GLU A 100 0.32 31.06 21.04
CA GLU A 100 1.59 31.20 20.34
C GLU A 100 2.02 29.85 19.75
N ARG A 101 2.36 29.85 18.45
CA ARG A 101 2.83 28.62 17.80
C ARG A 101 4.09 28.14 18.52
N LYS A 102 3.99 26.97 19.16
CA LYS A 102 5.14 26.29 19.78
C LYS A 102 6.30 26.18 18.77
N PRO A 103 7.57 26.31 19.23
CA PRO A 103 8.73 26.39 18.35
C PRO A 103 8.96 25.11 17.52
N TRP A 104 9.72 25.24 16.42
CA TRP A 104 10.05 24.09 15.58
C TRP A 104 10.83 23.04 16.38
N GLY A 105 10.35 21.79 16.36
CA GLY A 105 10.96 20.69 17.12
C GLY A 105 10.31 20.42 18.48
N TYR A 106 9.46 21.32 19.00
CA TYR A 106 8.78 21.14 20.29
C TYR A 106 8.07 19.78 20.39
N TRP A 107 7.30 19.41 19.36
CA TRP A 107 6.57 18.14 19.31
C TRP A 107 7.41 16.88 19.04
N LYS A 108 8.73 17.01 18.88
CA LYS A 108 9.63 15.86 18.73
C LYS A 108 10.08 15.32 20.09
N ASP A 109 10.14 16.17 21.10
CA ASP A 109 10.53 15.79 22.45
C ASP A 109 9.33 15.24 23.21
N ILE A 110 9.44 14.00 23.66
CA ILE A 110 8.39 13.29 24.41
C ILE A 110 8.10 14.00 25.74
N SER A 111 9.12 14.62 26.36
CA SER A 111 8.98 15.36 27.61
C SER A 111 8.07 16.58 27.43
N GLN A 112 8.20 17.28 26.30
CA GLN A 112 7.36 18.44 25.97
C GLN A 112 5.91 18.02 25.67
N ILE A 113 5.71 16.84 25.08
CA ILE A 113 4.37 16.29 24.88
C ILE A 113 3.73 15.98 26.24
N LYS A 114 4.47 15.41 27.20
CA LYS A 114 3.99 15.16 28.56
C LYS A 114 3.53 16.45 29.23
N VAL A 115 4.37 17.48 29.23
CA VAL A 115 4.03 18.81 29.77
C VAL A 115 2.78 19.37 29.09
N SER A 116 2.65 19.23 27.77
CA SER A 116 1.46 19.68 27.04
C SER A 116 0.18 18.91 27.39
N VAL A 117 0.29 17.62 27.77
CA VAL A 117 -0.85 16.82 28.26
C VAL A 117 -1.27 17.31 29.64
N GLU A 118 -0.32 17.58 30.53
CA GLU A 118 -0.58 18.12 31.88
C GLU A 118 -1.17 19.54 31.79
N GLU A 119 -0.63 20.40 30.91
CA GLU A 119 -1.18 21.74 30.60
C GLU A 119 -2.62 21.64 30.08
N PHE A 120 -2.89 20.65 29.21
CA PHE A 120 -4.24 20.42 28.67
C PHE A 120 -5.25 20.10 29.77
N TRP A 121 -4.91 19.21 30.72
CA TRP A 121 -5.80 18.86 31.84
C TRP A 121 -5.93 20.00 32.85
N THR A 122 -4.83 20.68 33.16
CA THR A 122 -4.82 21.84 34.06
C THR A 122 -5.75 22.93 33.54
N ARG A 123 -5.76 23.20 32.23
CA ARG A 123 -6.68 24.17 31.60
C ARG A 123 -8.16 23.80 31.75
N LEU A 124 -8.46 22.52 31.95
CA LEU A 124 -9.81 22.01 32.18
C LEU A 124 -10.14 21.84 33.67
N ASN A 125 -9.27 22.31 34.57
CA ASN A 125 -9.38 22.13 36.02
C ASN A 125 -9.46 20.65 36.44
N VAL A 126 -8.79 19.75 35.71
CA VAL A 126 -8.69 18.32 36.04
C VAL A 126 -7.22 17.99 36.32
N THR A 127 -6.94 17.28 37.41
CA THR A 127 -5.58 16.80 37.70
C THR A 127 -5.44 15.39 37.16
N SER A 128 -4.85 15.24 35.96
CA SER A 128 -4.54 13.94 35.38
C SER A 128 -3.31 13.99 34.49
N SER A 129 -2.65 12.85 34.35
CA SER A 129 -1.56 12.63 33.39
C SER A 129 -1.99 11.73 32.22
N ALA A 130 -3.23 11.22 32.23
CA ALA A 130 -3.70 10.27 31.23
C ALA A 130 -3.75 10.91 29.83
N ILE A 131 -3.38 10.18 28.79
CA ILE A 131 -3.41 10.73 27.42
C ILE A 131 -4.86 10.96 26.97
N PRO A 132 -5.28 12.21 26.68
CA PRO A 132 -6.67 12.52 26.31
C PRO A 132 -7.06 11.88 24.98
N ASN A 133 -8.34 11.51 24.85
CA ASN A 133 -8.84 10.94 23.61
C ASN A 133 -8.95 11.99 22.50
N GLU A 134 -9.11 11.53 21.26
CA GLU A 134 -9.08 12.41 20.08
C GLU A 134 -10.29 13.36 20.06
N MET A 135 -11.41 12.92 20.62
CA MET A 135 -12.63 13.72 20.67
C MET A 135 -12.48 14.92 21.59
N LEU A 136 -11.92 14.73 22.79
CA LEU A 136 -11.59 15.81 23.73
C LEU A 136 -10.60 16.80 23.09
N LEU A 137 -9.55 16.29 22.46
CA LEU A 137 -8.57 17.15 21.78
C LEU A 137 -9.15 17.95 20.61
N ARG A 138 -10.20 17.45 19.94
CA ARG A 138 -10.93 18.19 18.92
C ARG A 138 -11.88 19.22 19.54
N LEU A 139 -12.58 18.85 20.61
CA LEU A 139 -13.55 19.71 21.29
C LEU A 139 -12.92 20.98 21.85
N TYR A 140 -11.68 20.89 22.35
CA TYR A 140 -10.94 22.02 22.94
C TYR A 140 -9.81 22.55 22.04
N ASP A 141 -9.93 22.36 20.73
CA ASP A 141 -9.03 22.86 19.69
C ASP A 141 -7.52 22.56 19.91
N ALA A 142 -7.21 21.49 20.65
CA ALA A 142 -5.85 21.04 20.94
C ALA A 142 -5.24 20.25 19.76
N HIS A 143 -5.36 20.77 18.55
CA HIS A 143 -4.94 20.09 17.32
C HIS A 143 -3.44 19.84 17.23
N GLY A 144 -2.62 20.74 17.80
CA GLY A 144 -1.17 20.57 17.87
C GLY A 144 -0.79 19.33 18.68
N LEU A 145 -1.35 19.20 19.88
CA LEU A 145 -1.16 18.04 20.76
C LEU A 145 -1.69 16.76 20.11
N ARG A 146 -2.87 16.80 19.49
CA ARG A 146 -3.43 15.67 18.72
C ARG A 146 -2.49 15.17 17.64
N HIS A 147 -1.93 16.08 16.84
CA HIS A 147 -1.00 15.72 15.78
C HIS A 147 0.33 15.19 16.35
N ALA A 148 0.81 15.73 17.47
CA ALA A 148 2.00 15.23 18.16
C ALA A 148 1.81 13.79 18.65
N ILE A 149 0.69 13.48 19.30
CA ILE A 149 0.33 12.12 19.75
C ILE A 149 0.30 11.16 18.55
N TYR A 150 -0.33 11.55 17.44
CA TYR A 150 -0.36 10.75 16.22
C TYR A 150 1.05 10.47 15.67
N LYS A 151 1.94 11.46 15.69
CA LYS A 151 3.33 11.31 15.23
C LYS A 151 4.16 10.37 16.10
N GLN A 152 3.83 10.23 17.37
CA GLN A 152 4.46 9.27 18.29
C GLN A 152 3.83 7.85 18.22
N GLY A 153 3.03 7.56 17.20
CA GLY A 153 2.44 6.23 17.00
C GLY A 153 1.12 6.01 17.72
N GLY A 154 0.42 7.08 18.13
CA GLY A 154 -0.90 7.00 18.75
C GLY A 154 -0.87 7.12 20.28
N ARG A 155 -2.06 7.14 20.89
CA ARG A 155 -2.21 7.35 22.34
C ARG A 155 -1.66 6.18 23.14
N GLU A 156 -1.90 4.96 22.67
CA GLU A 156 -1.49 3.71 23.29
C GLU A 156 0.04 3.63 23.37
N THR A 157 0.71 3.91 22.24
CA THR A 157 2.18 3.95 22.17
C THR A 157 2.75 5.04 23.06
N LEU A 158 2.16 6.24 23.03
CA LEU A 158 2.65 7.36 23.83
C LEU A 158 2.44 7.14 25.33
N ALA A 159 1.30 6.58 25.73
CA ALA A 159 0.99 6.23 27.11
C ALA A 159 1.99 5.21 27.67
N TYR A 160 2.34 4.19 26.88
CA TYR A 160 3.40 3.26 27.20
C TYR A 160 4.77 3.96 27.38
N LEU A 161 5.13 4.87 26.46
CA LEU A 161 6.41 5.60 26.53
C LEU A 161 6.49 6.56 27.73
N LEU A 162 5.36 7.09 28.18
CA LEU A 162 5.25 8.04 29.29
C LEU A 162 4.93 7.36 30.62
N GLU A 163 4.77 6.04 30.64
CA GLU A 163 4.34 5.25 31.80
C GLU A 163 3.07 5.84 32.45
N THR A 164 2.09 6.19 31.63
CA THR A 164 0.80 6.76 32.06
C THR A 164 -0.37 6.03 31.39
N ASP A 165 -1.58 6.26 31.90
CA ASP A 165 -2.81 5.73 31.33
C ASP A 165 -3.24 6.51 30.08
N TYR A 166 -4.22 6.00 29.34
CA TYR A 166 -4.85 6.74 28.24
C TYR A 166 -6.36 6.56 28.23
N ILE A 167 -7.05 7.58 27.73
CA ILE A 167 -8.50 7.55 27.59
C ILE A 167 -8.85 6.90 26.26
N PRO A 168 -9.68 5.83 26.25
CA PRO A 168 -10.11 5.17 25.03
C PRO A 168 -10.83 6.10 24.06
N GLY A 169 -10.75 5.77 22.77
CA GLY A 169 -11.41 6.55 21.71
C GLY A 169 -12.93 6.46 21.71
N ASP A 170 -13.49 5.34 22.18
CA ASP A 170 -14.95 5.20 22.35
C ASP A 170 -15.40 5.97 23.59
N PHE A 171 -16.24 6.99 23.38
CA PHE A 171 -16.71 7.86 24.45
C PHE A 171 -17.48 7.10 25.54
N ARG A 172 -18.18 6.01 25.20
CA ARG A 172 -18.91 5.19 26.18
C ARG A 172 -17.97 4.51 27.18
N VAL A 173 -16.78 4.13 26.72
CA VAL A 173 -15.74 3.55 27.58
C VAL A 173 -15.00 4.67 28.30
N ALA A 174 -14.75 5.80 27.62
CA ALA A 174 -14.12 6.98 28.21
C ALA A 174 -14.90 7.54 29.42
N MET A 175 -16.24 7.48 29.40
CA MET A 175 -17.10 7.86 30.52
C MET A 175 -16.86 7.09 31.83
N LYS A 176 -16.11 5.98 31.79
CA LYS A 176 -15.73 5.23 33.00
C LYS A 176 -14.47 5.80 33.68
N PHE A 177 -13.76 6.71 33.02
CA PHE A 177 -12.55 7.33 33.55
C PHE A 177 -12.92 8.56 34.39
N PRO A 178 -12.32 8.74 35.58
CA PRO A 178 -12.68 9.80 36.52
C PRO A 178 -12.48 11.20 35.93
N GLU A 179 -11.50 11.38 35.04
CA GLU A 179 -11.25 12.64 34.35
C GLU A 179 -12.41 13.07 33.47
N VAL A 180 -13.01 12.12 32.74
CA VAL A 180 -14.12 12.40 31.83
C VAL A 180 -15.39 12.63 32.62
N GLN A 181 -15.58 11.91 33.72
CA GLN A 181 -16.69 12.13 34.65
C GLN A 181 -16.63 13.53 35.26
N ALA A 182 -15.45 13.96 35.74
CA ALA A 182 -15.26 15.31 36.27
C ALA A 182 -15.63 16.40 35.24
N LEU A 183 -15.29 16.22 33.96
CA LEU A 183 -15.66 17.17 32.90
C LEU A 183 -17.17 17.20 32.61
N VAL A 184 -17.86 16.06 32.75
CA VAL A 184 -19.31 15.96 32.55
C VAL A 184 -20.04 16.56 33.75
N GLU A 185 -19.59 16.29 34.97
CA GLU A 185 -20.13 16.88 36.21
C GLU A 185 -19.96 18.40 36.25
N ALA A 186 -18.82 18.90 35.76
CA ALA A 186 -18.58 20.32 35.59
C ALA A 186 -19.39 20.96 34.44
N GLY A 187 -20.17 20.18 33.70
CA GLY A 187 -21.00 20.66 32.58
C GLY A 187 -20.20 21.13 31.36
N VAL A 188 -18.89 20.84 31.31
CA VAL A 188 -18.01 21.28 30.22
C VAL A 188 -18.14 20.39 28.99
N VAL A 189 -18.44 19.10 29.21
CA VAL A 189 -18.68 18.13 28.14
C VAL A 189 -20.11 17.61 28.24
N VAL A 190 -20.92 17.91 27.23
CA VAL A 190 -22.23 17.26 27.08
C VAL A 190 -22.01 15.88 26.46
N PRO A 191 -22.43 14.79 27.11
CA PRO A 191 -22.37 13.47 26.51
C PRO A 191 -23.13 13.50 25.18
N PRO A 192 -22.61 12.90 24.10
CA PRO A 192 -23.39 12.76 22.88
C PRO A 192 -24.69 12.07 23.28
N ALA A 193 -25.82 12.75 23.05
CA ALA A 193 -27.13 12.31 23.52
C ALA A 193 -27.28 10.82 23.24
N SER A 194 -27.62 10.05 24.28
CA SER A 194 -27.98 8.65 24.10
C SER A 194 -28.95 8.60 22.92
N PRO A 195 -28.78 7.68 21.94
CA PRO A 195 -29.68 7.60 20.79
C PRO A 195 -31.16 7.43 21.17
N GLU A 196 -31.46 7.20 22.45
CA GLU A 196 -32.79 7.17 23.06
C GLU A 196 -33.46 8.57 23.19
N ASN A 197 -32.72 9.68 23.19
CA ASN A 197 -33.27 11.05 23.35
C ASN A 197 -33.60 11.79 22.04
N LYS A 198 -33.55 11.11 20.88
CA LYS A 198 -33.97 11.69 19.59
C LYS A 198 -35.49 11.66 19.33
N VAL A 199 -36.30 11.19 20.28
CA VAL A 199 -37.75 10.98 20.06
C VAL A 199 -38.61 12.18 20.49
N LEU A 200 -38.05 13.24 21.09
CA LEU A 200 -38.89 14.32 21.67
C LEU A 200 -38.77 15.72 21.07
N LEU A 201 -37.99 15.91 20.01
CA LEU A 201 -37.95 17.17 19.26
C LEU A 201 -37.78 16.85 17.78
N ASP A 202 -38.91 16.68 17.08
CA ASP A 202 -39.17 17.12 15.70
C ASP A 202 -40.31 16.30 15.07
N SER A 203 -41.48 16.93 14.99
CA SER A 203 -42.49 16.64 13.97
C SER A 203 -42.96 18.00 13.44
N PRO A 204 -42.92 18.18 12.11
CA PRO A 204 -44.20 18.20 11.42
C PRO A 204 -44.24 17.34 10.15
N SER A 205 -45.45 16.81 9.95
CA SER A 205 -46.04 16.04 8.86
C SER A 205 -45.70 16.42 7.42
N LEU A 206 -45.48 15.41 6.57
CA LEU A 206 -45.87 15.40 5.14
C LEU A 206 -46.28 13.97 4.68
N PRO A 207 -47.12 13.84 3.64
CA PRO A 207 -48.02 12.70 3.39
C PRO A 207 -47.43 11.56 2.51
N PRO A 208 -48.12 10.40 2.40
CA PRO A 208 -47.58 9.20 1.77
C PRO A 208 -48.02 9.07 0.30
N SER A 209 -47.09 8.77 -0.61
CA SER A 209 -47.40 8.00 -1.83
C SER A 209 -46.15 7.56 -2.57
N ALA A 210 -46.09 6.26 -2.89
CA ALA A 210 -45.86 5.72 -4.25
C ALA A 210 -45.12 4.37 -4.22
N GLN A 211 -45.93 3.30 -4.20
CA GLN A 211 -45.85 2.07 -5.01
C GLN A 211 -44.48 1.49 -5.38
N ALA A 212 -44.20 0.29 -4.86
CA ALA A 212 -43.16 -0.61 -5.33
C ALA A 212 -43.69 -1.53 -6.46
N HIS A 213 -42.90 -1.69 -7.52
CA HIS A 213 -43.09 -2.74 -8.54
C HIS A 213 -42.33 -4.03 -8.16
N PRO A 214 -42.85 -5.22 -8.46
CA PRO A 214 -42.17 -6.48 -8.21
C PRO A 214 -41.20 -6.84 -9.36
N LEU A 215 -39.97 -7.24 -9.01
CA LEU A 215 -39.01 -7.83 -9.95
C LEU A 215 -39.12 -9.36 -9.92
N GLN A 216 -39.21 -9.93 -11.12
CA GLN A 216 -39.38 -11.35 -11.42
C GLN A 216 -38.17 -12.19 -11.00
N GLU A 217 -38.45 -13.34 -10.39
CA GLU A 217 -37.48 -14.41 -10.13
C GLU A 217 -37.02 -15.07 -11.44
N ARG A 218 -35.71 -15.13 -11.67
CA ARG A 218 -35.10 -16.07 -12.62
C ARG A 218 -34.40 -17.18 -11.84
N ARG A 219 -35.01 -18.38 -11.87
CA ARG A 219 -34.38 -19.64 -11.46
C ARG A 219 -33.28 -20.00 -12.46
N LEU A 220 -32.05 -20.16 -11.97
CA LEU A 220 -30.97 -20.83 -12.69
C LEU A 220 -30.72 -22.19 -12.02
N VAL A 221 -30.88 -23.23 -12.83
CA VAL A 221 -30.62 -24.64 -12.49
C VAL A 221 -29.12 -24.87 -12.60
N ILE A 222 -28.48 -25.34 -11.52
CA ILE A 222 -27.06 -25.72 -11.50
C ILE A 222 -26.97 -27.24 -11.37
N GLY A 223 -26.26 -27.87 -12.32
CA GLY A 223 -25.95 -29.31 -12.35
C GLY A 223 -24.80 -29.73 -11.41
N PRO A 224 -24.47 -31.04 -11.34
CA PRO A 224 -23.76 -31.58 -10.18
C PRO A 224 -22.24 -31.79 -10.36
N ARG A 225 -21.52 -31.52 -9.25
CA ARG A 225 -20.25 -32.13 -8.74
C ARG A 225 -18.96 -31.89 -9.56
N GLY A 226 -17.77 -31.79 -8.97
CA GLY A 226 -17.34 -32.11 -7.60
C GLY A 226 -15.95 -31.51 -7.28
N GLY A 227 -15.63 -31.47 -5.98
CA GLY A 227 -14.35 -30.94 -5.47
C GLY A 227 -14.29 -30.66 -3.95
N ALA A 228 -15.38 -30.88 -3.21
CA ALA A 228 -15.53 -30.41 -1.83
C ALA A 228 -14.83 -31.24 -0.72
N VAL A 229 -14.18 -32.37 -1.02
CA VAL A 229 -13.73 -33.31 0.03
C VAL A 229 -12.41 -32.89 0.71
N ILE A 230 -11.55 -32.09 0.05
CA ILE A 230 -10.20 -31.78 0.57
C ILE A 230 -10.18 -30.54 1.51
N LEU A 231 -11.22 -29.69 1.49
CA LEU A 231 -11.31 -28.51 2.39
C LEU A 231 -11.72 -28.86 3.84
N ASN A 232 -12.37 -30.01 4.06
CA ASN A 232 -13.19 -30.29 5.24
C ASN A 232 -12.38 -30.56 6.54
N GLU A 233 -11.14 -31.05 6.43
CA GLU A 233 -10.25 -31.22 7.59
C GLU A 233 -9.42 -29.98 7.93
N ARG A 234 -9.33 -29.01 7.00
CA ARG A 234 -8.30 -27.96 7.05
C ARG A 234 -8.80 -26.68 7.71
N LEU A 235 -10.06 -26.30 7.52
CA LEU A 235 -10.67 -25.14 8.19
C LEU A 235 -10.92 -25.38 9.69
N LYS A 236 -11.05 -26.64 10.12
CA LYS A 236 -11.20 -27.01 11.53
C LYS A 236 -9.96 -26.69 12.38
N ASN A 237 -8.78 -26.60 11.76
CA ASN A 237 -7.49 -26.38 12.43
C ASN A 237 -6.98 -24.93 12.35
N VAL A 238 -7.66 -24.05 11.59
CA VAL A 238 -7.37 -22.61 11.63
C VAL A 238 -7.99 -22.07 12.92
N ARG A 239 -7.16 -21.94 13.97
CA ARG A 239 -7.55 -21.24 15.19
C ARG A 239 -7.68 -19.76 14.88
N PHE A 240 -8.88 -19.34 14.51
CA PHE A 240 -9.26 -17.93 14.58
C PHE A 240 -9.22 -17.51 16.05
N PRO A 241 -8.76 -16.28 16.37
CA PRO A 241 -8.88 -15.77 17.72
C PRO A 241 -10.35 -15.88 18.16
N PRO A 242 -10.63 -16.28 19.42
CA PRO A 242 -12.00 -16.40 19.91
C PRO A 242 -12.73 -15.08 19.63
N SER A 243 -13.87 -15.17 18.94
CA SER A 243 -14.66 -13.99 18.59
C SER A 243 -14.93 -13.18 19.86
N TYR A 244 -14.71 -11.87 19.81
CA TYR A 244 -15.12 -10.95 20.88
C TYR A 244 -16.54 -11.29 21.35
N GLY A 245 -16.65 -11.64 22.64
CA GLY A 245 -17.85 -11.85 23.46
C GLY A 245 -19.16 -12.26 22.77
N LYS A 246 -19.70 -13.42 23.14
CA LYS A 246 -21.15 -13.64 23.01
C LYS A 246 -21.86 -12.48 23.74
N PRO A 247 -22.76 -11.73 23.10
CA PRO A 247 -23.56 -10.75 23.82
C PRO A 247 -24.47 -11.51 24.78
N ASP A 248 -24.36 -11.19 26.07
CA ASP A 248 -25.19 -11.75 27.12
C ASP A 248 -26.67 -11.47 26.80
N GLY A 249 -27.46 -12.53 26.82
CA GLY A 249 -28.85 -12.56 26.37
C GLY A 249 -29.82 -11.87 27.34
N GLN A 250 -29.70 -10.55 27.51
CA GLN A 250 -30.74 -9.76 28.16
C GLN A 250 -31.36 -8.77 27.17
N GLY A 251 -32.65 -9.00 26.92
CA GLY A 251 -33.45 -8.37 25.89
C GLY A 251 -33.52 -6.86 26.00
N ARG A 252 -33.23 -6.19 24.88
CA ARG A 252 -33.67 -4.81 24.64
C ARG A 252 -34.84 -4.83 23.63
N PRO A 253 -36.02 -4.31 23.98
CA PRO A 253 -37.12 -4.14 23.05
C PRO A 253 -36.85 -2.87 22.21
N GLY A 254 -36.81 -3.02 20.88
CA GLY A 254 -36.60 -1.90 19.95
C GLY A 254 -35.42 -2.06 18.97
N GLY A 255 -34.72 -3.20 19.02
CA GLY A 255 -33.64 -3.50 18.09
C GLY A 255 -34.16 -3.65 16.66
N TRP A 256 -33.51 -2.97 15.72
CA TRP A 256 -33.51 -3.32 14.30
C TRP A 256 -33.55 -4.84 14.21
N LYS A 257 -34.66 -5.39 13.69
CA LYS A 257 -34.74 -6.82 13.40
C LYS A 257 -33.67 -7.06 12.35
N TYR A 258 -32.45 -7.37 12.78
CA TYR A 258 -31.54 -8.20 12.04
C TYR A 258 -32.34 -9.47 11.80
N GLN A 259 -33.11 -9.49 10.70
CA GLN A 259 -33.59 -10.72 10.11
C GLN A 259 -32.41 -11.67 10.22
N ASN A 260 -32.63 -12.87 10.76
CA ASN A 260 -31.67 -13.96 10.87
C ASN A 260 -31.01 -14.20 9.51
N ARG A 261 -30.07 -13.33 9.15
CA ARG A 261 -29.28 -13.38 7.94
C ARG A 261 -28.30 -14.46 8.29
N THR A 262 -28.63 -15.64 7.76
CA THR A 262 -27.90 -16.89 7.91
C THR A 262 -26.42 -16.58 7.93
N VAL A 263 -25.81 -16.77 9.11
CA VAL A 263 -24.38 -16.57 9.26
C VAL A 263 -23.74 -17.59 8.33
N TRP A 264 -22.98 -17.11 7.34
CA TRP A 264 -22.27 -18.00 6.45
C TRP A 264 -21.21 -18.75 7.25
N SER A 265 -21.09 -20.05 6.98
CA SER A 265 -19.93 -20.80 7.43
C SER A 265 -18.68 -20.30 6.69
N ILE A 266 -17.50 -20.62 7.23
CA ILE A 266 -16.24 -20.22 6.61
C ILE A 266 -16.04 -20.87 5.24
N GLU A 267 -16.60 -22.07 5.02
CA GLU A 267 -16.60 -22.77 3.73
C GLU A 267 -17.40 -22.01 2.69
N LYS A 268 -18.63 -21.63 3.03
CA LYS A 268 -19.48 -20.83 2.13
C LYS A 268 -18.86 -19.48 1.84
N LEU A 269 -18.24 -18.84 2.83
CA LEU A 269 -17.50 -17.60 2.63
C LEU A 269 -16.34 -17.80 1.64
N ALA A 270 -15.58 -18.89 1.78
CA ALA A 270 -14.47 -19.20 0.88
C ALA A 270 -14.95 -19.39 -0.56
N GLU A 271 -16.01 -20.18 -0.78
CA GLU A 271 -16.60 -20.40 -2.11
C GLU A 271 -17.03 -19.08 -2.75
N GLU A 272 -17.76 -18.24 -2.02
CA GLU A 272 -18.19 -16.92 -2.49
C GLU A 272 -17.03 -15.98 -2.78
N CYS A 273 -15.96 -16.02 -1.97
CA CYS A 273 -14.75 -15.24 -2.23
C CYS A 273 -14.05 -15.68 -3.53
N TYR A 274 -13.97 -16.98 -3.82
CA TYR A 274 -13.38 -17.48 -5.06
C TYR A 274 -14.21 -17.09 -6.29
N THR A 275 -15.53 -17.33 -6.24
CA THR A 275 -16.44 -16.93 -7.34
C THR A 275 -16.34 -15.44 -7.60
N LEU A 276 -16.33 -14.62 -6.53
CA LEU A 276 -16.20 -13.18 -6.68
C LEU A 276 -14.85 -12.78 -7.27
N ALA A 277 -13.75 -13.44 -6.90
CA ALA A 277 -12.43 -13.13 -7.45
C ALA A 277 -12.37 -13.44 -8.96
N GLU A 278 -13.03 -14.50 -9.42
CA GLU A 278 -13.18 -14.82 -10.85
C GLU A 278 -13.97 -13.74 -11.59
N GLU A 279 -15.13 -13.34 -11.06
CA GLU A 279 -15.94 -12.23 -11.60
C GLU A 279 -15.14 -10.91 -11.65
N HIS A 280 -14.40 -10.63 -10.58
CA HIS A 280 -13.61 -9.40 -10.45
C HIS A 280 -12.40 -9.38 -11.40
N SER A 281 -11.69 -10.50 -11.49
CA SER A 281 -10.55 -10.67 -12.41
C SER A 281 -10.99 -10.48 -13.87
N ALA A 282 -12.12 -11.06 -14.25
CA ALA A 282 -12.68 -10.92 -15.59
C ALA A 282 -13.11 -9.48 -15.90
N SER A 283 -13.74 -8.78 -14.95
CA SER A 283 -14.26 -7.42 -15.17
C SER A 283 -13.19 -6.33 -15.17
N LEU A 284 -12.19 -6.42 -14.28
CA LEU A 284 -11.17 -5.38 -14.12
C LEU A 284 -9.82 -5.73 -14.73
N HIS A 285 -9.68 -6.93 -15.29
CA HIS A 285 -8.41 -7.43 -15.83
C HIS A 285 -7.27 -7.34 -14.78
N VAL A 286 -7.56 -7.89 -13.60
CA VAL A 286 -6.60 -8.02 -12.49
C VAL A 286 -6.34 -9.50 -12.16
N PRO A 287 -5.18 -9.87 -11.60
CA PRO A 287 -4.90 -11.24 -11.17
C PRO A 287 -5.96 -11.81 -10.23
N LEU A 288 -6.28 -13.10 -10.37
CA LEU A 288 -7.22 -13.83 -9.51
C LEU A 288 -6.85 -13.81 -8.02
N LEU A 289 -5.57 -13.58 -7.70
CA LEU A 289 -5.09 -13.42 -6.33
C LEU A 289 -5.52 -12.12 -5.66
N PHE A 290 -5.94 -11.10 -6.43
CA PHE A 290 -6.21 -9.77 -5.88
C PHE A 290 -7.66 -9.67 -5.42
N PHE A 291 -7.85 -9.54 -4.10
CA PHE A 291 -9.18 -9.45 -3.54
C PHE A 291 -9.68 -7.99 -3.48
N PRO A 292 -10.94 -7.71 -3.84
CA PRO A 292 -11.50 -6.35 -3.85
C PRO A 292 -11.57 -5.74 -2.45
N LYS A 293 -11.60 -4.39 -2.36
CA LYS A 293 -11.76 -3.68 -1.07
C LYS A 293 -13.17 -3.89 -0.51
N LEU A 294 -13.29 -3.80 0.81
CA LEU A 294 -14.57 -3.94 1.51
C LEU A 294 -15.67 -2.98 0.99
N SER A 295 -15.31 -1.76 0.57
CA SER A 295 -16.30 -0.81 0.06
C SER A 295 -16.86 -1.21 -1.32
N ASP A 296 -16.10 -1.94 -2.13
CA ASP A 296 -16.63 -2.48 -3.39
C ASP A 296 -17.67 -3.58 -3.10
N LEU A 297 -17.41 -4.42 -2.08
CA LEU A 297 -18.37 -5.43 -1.64
C LEU A 297 -19.71 -4.82 -1.18
N VAL A 298 -19.65 -3.64 -0.53
CA VAL A 298 -20.86 -2.88 -0.17
C VAL A 298 -21.59 -2.43 -1.44
N GLY A 299 -20.86 -1.86 -2.39
CA GLY A 299 -21.42 -1.42 -3.68
C GLY A 299 -22.06 -2.56 -4.48
N TRP A 300 -21.56 -3.79 -4.33
CA TRP A 300 -22.12 -4.99 -4.96
C TRP A 300 -23.21 -5.69 -4.14
N GLY A 301 -23.67 -5.09 -3.04
CA GLY A 301 -24.71 -5.67 -2.19
C GLY A 301 -24.29 -6.91 -1.40
N ARG A 302 -22.98 -7.22 -1.31
CA ARG A 302 -22.43 -8.40 -0.62
C ARG A 302 -22.21 -8.16 0.88
N ALA A 303 -23.16 -7.48 1.54
CA ALA A 303 -23.07 -7.11 2.97
C ALA A 303 -22.94 -8.32 3.92
N ASN A 304 -23.53 -9.46 3.56
CA ASN A 304 -23.42 -10.70 4.33
C ASN A 304 -21.97 -11.18 4.40
N MET A 305 -21.25 -11.11 3.28
CA MET A 305 -19.84 -11.47 3.19
C MET A 305 -18.98 -10.61 4.11
N ILE A 306 -19.24 -9.30 4.15
CA ILE A 306 -18.52 -8.35 5.02
C ILE A 306 -18.73 -8.69 6.50
N ASN A 307 -19.97 -8.96 6.90
CA ASN A 307 -20.28 -9.33 8.28
C ASN A 307 -19.60 -10.64 8.67
N THR A 308 -19.60 -11.63 7.78
CA THR A 308 -18.91 -12.90 7.99
C THR A 308 -17.40 -12.70 8.09
N ILE A 309 -16.79 -11.93 7.18
CA ILE A 309 -15.36 -11.57 7.24
C ILE A 309 -14.99 -10.93 8.59
N ARG A 310 -15.79 -9.97 9.07
CA ARG A 310 -15.57 -9.32 10.38
C ARG A 310 -15.61 -10.33 11.53
N ARG A 311 -16.51 -11.31 11.47
CA ARG A 311 -16.65 -12.36 12.49
C ARG A 311 -15.45 -13.29 12.55
N TYR A 312 -14.83 -13.62 11.42
CA TYR A 312 -13.68 -14.53 11.34
C TYR A 312 -12.31 -13.82 11.47
N GLY A 313 -12.24 -12.72 12.23
CA GLY A 313 -10.97 -12.04 12.53
C GLY A 313 -10.62 -10.88 11.59
N GLY A 314 -11.54 -10.48 10.70
CA GLY A 314 -11.40 -9.30 9.87
C GLY A 314 -10.86 -9.57 8.47
N TYR A 315 -10.83 -8.51 7.66
CA TYR A 315 -10.54 -8.60 6.22
C TYR A 315 -9.17 -9.20 5.92
N GLU A 316 -8.10 -8.63 6.46
CA GLU A 316 -6.75 -9.11 6.12
C GLU A 316 -6.53 -10.56 6.57
N ALA A 317 -7.02 -10.93 7.77
CA ALA A 317 -6.87 -12.29 8.30
C ALA A 317 -7.60 -13.33 7.44
N VAL A 318 -8.88 -13.07 7.11
CA VAL A 318 -9.68 -13.99 6.29
C VAL A 318 -9.14 -14.09 4.88
N ILE A 319 -8.90 -12.96 4.22
CA ILE A 319 -8.46 -12.93 2.82
C ILE A 319 -7.09 -13.59 2.66
N SER A 320 -6.15 -13.32 3.57
CA SER A 320 -4.85 -14.01 3.58
C SER A 320 -4.99 -15.52 3.84
N SER A 321 -5.88 -15.93 4.75
CA SER A 321 -6.11 -17.36 5.04
C SER A 321 -6.69 -18.14 3.84
N LEU A 322 -7.37 -17.44 2.94
CA LEU A 322 -7.92 -17.97 1.70
C LEU A 322 -6.94 -17.87 0.51
N GLY A 323 -5.68 -17.50 0.76
CA GLY A 323 -4.64 -17.43 -0.26
C GLY A 323 -4.71 -16.20 -1.17
N PHE A 324 -5.53 -15.21 -0.84
CA PHE A 324 -5.62 -13.96 -1.58
C PHE A 324 -4.68 -12.89 -1.02
N ILE A 325 -4.28 -11.94 -1.87
CA ILE A 325 -3.58 -10.73 -1.48
C ILE A 325 -4.61 -9.66 -1.08
N PRO A 326 -4.52 -9.08 0.13
CA PRO A 326 -5.42 -8.02 0.56
C PRO A 326 -5.31 -6.75 -0.30
N PHE A 327 -6.44 -6.02 -0.45
CA PHE A 327 -6.49 -4.75 -1.20
C PHE A 327 -5.41 -3.75 -0.85
N SER A 328 -5.13 -3.56 0.43
CA SER A 328 -4.10 -2.63 0.91
C SER A 328 -2.75 -2.88 0.25
N GLN A 329 -2.39 -4.15 0.08
CA GLN A 329 -1.10 -4.58 -0.42
C GLN A 329 -1.04 -4.59 -1.95
N TRP A 330 -2.00 -5.23 -2.63
CA TRP A 330 -1.95 -5.29 -4.08
C TRP A 330 -2.22 -3.91 -4.71
N ASN A 331 -3.07 -3.07 -4.13
CA ASN A 331 -3.28 -1.71 -4.64
C ASN A 331 -2.01 -0.88 -4.55
N TYR A 332 -1.25 -1.03 -3.47
CA TYR A 332 0.04 -0.37 -3.31
C TYR A 332 1.03 -0.81 -4.40
N PHE A 333 1.21 -2.13 -4.57
CA PHE A 333 2.03 -2.71 -5.62
C PHE A 333 1.59 -2.28 -7.03
N CYS A 334 0.31 -2.44 -7.37
CA CYS A 334 -0.24 -2.10 -8.68
C CYS A 334 -0.01 -0.63 -9.01
N ARG A 335 -0.19 0.28 -8.06
CA ARG A 335 0.07 1.70 -8.29
C ARG A 335 1.54 1.99 -8.58
N PHE A 336 2.46 1.33 -7.89
CA PHE A 336 3.88 1.48 -8.16
C PHE A 336 4.31 0.83 -9.49
N TYR A 337 3.78 -0.35 -9.80
CA TYR A 337 3.97 -1.02 -11.09
C TYR A 337 3.45 -0.16 -12.26
N LEU A 338 2.23 0.36 -12.15
CA LEU A 338 1.62 1.22 -13.18
C LEU A 338 2.36 2.55 -13.30
N LEU A 339 2.85 3.12 -12.20
CA LEU A 339 3.77 4.27 -12.24
C LEU A 339 5.00 3.97 -13.10
N MET A 340 5.66 2.83 -12.88
CA MET A 340 6.86 2.48 -13.63
C MET A 340 6.56 2.18 -15.09
N LYS A 341 5.46 1.48 -15.38
CA LYS A 341 5.03 1.18 -16.74
C LYS A 341 4.63 2.44 -17.52
N ASP A 342 3.77 3.28 -16.96
CA ASP A 342 3.34 4.55 -17.57
C ASP A 342 4.55 5.48 -17.76
N LEU A 343 5.49 5.51 -16.81
CA LEU A 343 6.73 6.28 -16.95
C LEU A 343 7.60 5.74 -18.10
N LYS A 344 7.74 4.42 -18.23
CA LYS A 344 8.49 3.81 -19.34
C LYS A 344 7.86 4.17 -20.68
N THR A 345 6.55 3.98 -20.82
CA THR A 345 5.79 4.38 -22.02
C THR A 345 6.02 5.84 -22.36
N TYR A 346 5.89 6.74 -21.38
CA TYR A 346 6.16 8.16 -21.58
C TYR A 346 7.60 8.43 -22.07
N LEU A 347 8.60 7.81 -21.46
CA LEU A 347 10.00 8.01 -21.85
C LEU A 347 10.29 7.49 -23.26
N ASP A 348 9.70 6.35 -23.62
CA ASP A 348 9.88 5.73 -24.92
C ASP A 348 9.15 6.52 -26.03
N GLU A 349 7.93 7.01 -25.78
CA GLU A 349 7.11 7.73 -26.76
C GLU A 349 7.45 9.23 -26.89
N GLU A 350 7.57 9.95 -25.77
CA GLU A 350 7.69 11.42 -25.78
C GLU A 350 9.13 11.93 -25.73
N GLU A 351 10.05 11.13 -25.18
CA GLU A 351 11.45 11.52 -24.97
C GLU A 351 12.43 10.64 -25.77
N GLY A 352 11.93 9.85 -26.74
CA GLY A 352 12.76 9.04 -27.64
C GLY A 352 13.63 8.00 -26.91
N GLY A 353 13.14 7.46 -25.79
CA GLY A 353 13.87 6.50 -24.96
C GLY A 353 14.86 7.15 -23.97
N SER A 354 14.83 8.47 -23.79
CA SER A 354 15.65 9.15 -22.78
C SER A 354 15.46 8.51 -21.41
N ARG A 355 16.55 8.17 -20.73
CA ARG A 355 16.51 7.65 -19.34
C ARG A 355 16.63 8.78 -18.31
N GLN A 356 16.03 9.94 -18.59
CA GLN A 356 15.99 11.08 -17.66
C GLN A 356 14.58 11.24 -17.08
N MET A 357 14.49 11.52 -15.79
CA MET A 357 13.20 11.79 -15.15
C MET A 357 12.60 13.10 -15.69
N PRO A 358 11.40 13.06 -16.28
CA PRO A 358 10.79 14.23 -16.89
C PRO A 358 10.31 15.23 -15.84
N THR A 359 10.09 16.47 -16.26
CA THR A 359 9.45 17.43 -15.35
C THR A 359 7.96 17.13 -15.26
N LEU A 360 7.36 17.36 -14.09
CA LEU A 360 5.92 17.14 -13.91
C LEU A 360 5.07 18.06 -14.80
N ARG A 361 5.62 19.18 -15.26
CA ARG A 361 4.96 20.08 -16.20
C ARG A 361 4.87 19.45 -17.59
N ASP A 362 5.95 18.80 -18.05
CA ASP A 362 6.00 18.14 -19.35
C ASP A 362 5.06 16.93 -19.37
N VAL A 363 5.11 16.09 -18.33
CA VAL A 363 4.18 14.96 -18.16
C VAL A 363 2.72 15.42 -18.19
N LYS A 364 2.40 16.52 -17.50
CA LYS A 364 1.03 17.06 -17.48
C LYS A 364 0.62 17.66 -18.84
N ARG A 365 1.55 18.32 -19.55
CA ARG A 365 1.31 18.92 -20.86
C ARG A 365 1.07 17.87 -21.94
N ALA A 366 1.76 16.74 -21.86
CA ALA A 366 1.59 15.59 -22.73
C ALA A 366 0.31 14.77 -22.43
N GLY A 367 -0.55 15.21 -21.50
CA GLY A 367 -1.82 14.52 -21.18
C GLY A 367 -1.70 13.34 -20.22
N TYR A 368 -0.52 13.03 -19.71
CA TYR A 368 -0.27 11.92 -18.78
C TYR A 368 -0.67 12.27 -17.32
N HIS A 369 -1.94 12.64 -17.11
CA HIS A 369 -2.46 13.09 -15.81
C HIS A 369 -2.36 12.03 -14.71
N ARG A 370 -2.50 10.76 -15.06
CA ARG A 370 -2.35 9.63 -14.14
C ARG A 370 -0.91 9.50 -13.65
N LEU A 371 0.06 9.46 -14.56
CA LEU A 371 1.49 9.42 -14.25
C LEU A 371 1.89 10.61 -13.37
N TYR A 372 1.44 11.82 -13.72
CA TYR A 372 1.64 13.02 -12.88
C TYR A 372 1.16 12.80 -11.44
N SER A 373 -0.05 12.28 -11.27
CA SER A 373 -0.65 12.03 -9.96
C SER A 373 0.09 10.94 -9.19
N GLU A 374 0.52 9.87 -9.86
CA GLU A 374 1.25 8.78 -9.24
C GLU A 374 2.67 9.17 -8.82
N VAL A 375 3.38 10.00 -9.61
CA VAL A 375 4.67 10.56 -9.19
C VAL A 375 4.49 11.42 -7.94
N ALA A 376 3.46 12.26 -7.89
CA ALA A 376 3.18 13.11 -6.72
C ALA A 376 2.88 12.26 -5.46
N ARG A 377 2.03 11.23 -5.59
CA ARG A 377 1.68 10.33 -4.48
C ARG A 377 2.86 9.49 -4.00
N ASN A 378 3.83 9.18 -4.86
CA ASN A 378 5.04 8.43 -4.52
C ASN A 378 6.19 9.30 -3.99
N GLY A 379 5.87 10.47 -3.42
CA GLY A 379 6.84 11.39 -2.79
C GLY A 379 7.48 12.37 -3.77
N GLY A 380 6.93 12.50 -4.98
CA GLY A 380 7.32 13.50 -5.96
C GLY A 380 8.51 13.11 -6.83
N ARG A 381 8.78 13.97 -7.83
CA ARG A 381 9.75 13.73 -8.90
C ARG A 381 11.12 13.32 -8.39
N LYS A 382 11.65 13.99 -7.37
CA LYS A 382 13.01 13.76 -6.86
C LYS A 382 13.15 12.39 -6.20
N LEU A 383 12.17 12.00 -5.38
CA LEU A 383 12.21 10.71 -4.69
C LEU A 383 12.06 9.56 -5.69
N VAL A 384 11.14 9.70 -6.65
CA VAL A 384 10.95 8.70 -7.73
C VAL A 384 12.22 8.59 -8.57
N ALA A 385 12.82 9.71 -9.00
CA ALA A 385 14.07 9.72 -9.75
C ALA A 385 15.21 9.01 -9.00
N ALA A 386 15.45 9.37 -7.74
CA ALA A 386 16.50 8.78 -6.92
C ALA A 386 16.28 7.28 -6.67
N ARG A 387 15.03 6.87 -6.46
CA ARG A 387 14.66 5.47 -6.24
C ARG A 387 14.88 4.61 -7.49
N LEU A 388 14.51 5.15 -8.65
CA LEU A 388 14.57 4.45 -9.94
C LEU A 388 15.91 4.62 -10.68
N GLY A 389 16.87 5.35 -10.10
CA GLY A 389 18.16 5.60 -10.74
C GLY A 389 18.10 6.53 -11.96
N LEU A 390 17.03 7.32 -12.10
CA LEU A 390 16.84 8.21 -13.23
C LEU A 390 17.46 9.60 -12.95
N PRO A 391 18.41 10.09 -13.76
CA PRO A 391 18.89 11.46 -13.67
C PRO A 391 17.76 12.48 -13.88
N LEU A 392 17.77 13.58 -13.13
CA LEU A 392 16.80 14.66 -13.32
C LEU A 392 17.13 15.46 -14.59
N LYS A 393 16.14 15.74 -15.44
CA LYS A 393 16.30 16.60 -16.63
C LYS A 393 16.80 18.00 -16.21
N ALA A 394 17.91 18.44 -16.81
CA ALA A 394 18.53 19.74 -16.55
C ALA A 394 17.56 20.86 -16.99
N GLY A 395 17.26 21.81 -16.10
CA GLY A 395 16.35 22.92 -16.42
C GLY A 395 15.36 23.28 -15.31
N SER A 396 15.10 22.39 -14.36
CA SER A 396 14.56 22.84 -13.08
C SER A 396 15.70 23.57 -12.36
N GLY A 397 15.62 24.88 -12.12
CA GLY A 397 16.63 25.68 -11.41
C GLY A 397 17.00 25.22 -9.99
N GLU A 398 16.62 24.00 -9.61
CA GLU A 398 16.99 23.29 -8.39
C GLU A 398 18.43 22.74 -8.50
N LYS A 399 19.42 23.63 -8.45
CA LYS A 399 20.82 23.22 -8.32
C LYS A 399 21.06 22.52 -6.96
N GLY A 400 21.07 21.19 -6.98
CA GLY A 400 22.07 20.37 -6.29
C GLY A 400 21.83 19.91 -4.84
N LYS A 401 20.89 20.46 -4.07
CA LYS A 401 20.87 20.15 -2.61
C LYS A 401 20.02 18.95 -2.18
N PHE A 402 19.02 18.52 -2.96
CA PHE A 402 18.15 17.40 -2.53
C PHE A 402 18.66 16.03 -2.96
N ALA A 403 19.48 15.95 -4.02
CA ALA A 403 20.03 14.69 -4.51
C ALA A 403 20.99 14.03 -3.49
N THR A 404 21.51 14.79 -2.54
CA THR A 404 22.46 14.28 -1.52
C THR A 404 21.79 13.65 -0.32
N MET A 405 20.50 13.87 -0.06
CA MET A 405 19.88 13.45 1.21
C MET A 405 19.38 11.99 1.20
N ILE A 406 19.04 11.44 0.03
CA ILE A 406 18.58 10.05 -0.10
C ILE A 406 19.18 9.46 -1.38
N SER A 407 20.34 8.81 -1.26
CA SER A 407 20.93 8.03 -2.35
C SER A 407 20.58 6.55 -2.15
N TYR A 408 19.91 5.96 -3.13
CA TYR A 408 19.66 4.51 -3.14
C TYR A 408 20.81 3.74 -3.81
N GLY A 409 21.73 4.42 -4.50
CA GLY A 409 22.78 3.82 -5.35
C GLY A 409 22.33 3.65 -6.80
N ALA A 410 23.24 3.17 -7.67
CA ALA A 410 22.93 2.88 -9.08
C ALA A 410 21.76 1.90 -9.21
N PHE A 411 20.91 2.09 -10.21
CA PHE A 411 19.76 1.22 -10.50
C PHE A 411 19.40 1.31 -11.97
N ASP A 412 19.11 0.17 -12.57
CA ASP A 412 18.60 0.12 -13.94
C ASP A 412 17.06 0.16 -13.89
N PHE A 413 16.50 1.21 -14.48
CA PHE A 413 15.05 1.42 -14.53
C PHE A 413 14.34 0.31 -15.31
N ASP A 414 14.90 -0.13 -16.43
CA ASP A 414 14.30 -1.16 -17.28
C ASP A 414 14.28 -2.53 -16.58
N PHE A 415 15.34 -2.83 -15.83
CA PHE A 415 15.36 -3.98 -14.92
C PHE A 415 14.23 -3.93 -13.89
N GLY A 416 14.02 -2.77 -13.25
CA GLY A 416 12.93 -2.61 -12.28
C GLY A 416 11.56 -2.87 -12.91
N VAL A 417 11.32 -2.38 -14.13
CA VAL A 417 10.09 -2.64 -14.88
C VAL A 417 9.95 -4.14 -15.18
N ALA A 418 10.98 -4.76 -15.76
CA ALA A 418 10.97 -6.17 -16.13
C ALA A 418 10.73 -7.11 -14.94
N LEU A 419 11.30 -6.78 -13.77
CA LEU A 419 11.11 -7.54 -12.54
C LEU A 419 9.67 -7.42 -12.00
N LEU A 420 9.08 -6.22 -12.03
CA LEU A 420 7.69 -6.04 -11.63
C LEU A 420 6.71 -6.71 -12.61
N GLU A 421 6.99 -6.68 -13.91
CA GLU A 421 6.24 -7.42 -14.93
C GLU A 421 6.30 -8.93 -14.68
N TYR A 422 7.49 -9.47 -14.36
CA TYR A 422 7.65 -10.86 -13.99
C TYR A 422 6.80 -11.24 -12.76
N ILE A 423 6.85 -10.44 -11.69
CA ILE A 423 6.03 -10.66 -10.48
C ILE A 423 4.54 -10.62 -10.82
N MET A 424 4.11 -9.65 -11.65
CA MET A 424 2.72 -9.55 -12.08
C MET A 424 2.28 -10.78 -12.87
N ASN A 425 3.09 -11.25 -13.81
CA ASN A 425 2.80 -12.46 -14.60
C ASN A 425 2.73 -13.71 -13.72
N LYS A 426 3.58 -13.80 -12.69
CA LYS A 426 3.48 -14.87 -11.68
C LYS A 426 2.19 -14.78 -10.88
N CYS A 427 1.73 -13.58 -10.53
CA CYS A 427 0.44 -13.42 -9.87
C CYS A 427 -0.73 -13.85 -10.77
N TRP A 428 -0.65 -13.61 -12.07
CA TRP A 428 -1.64 -14.07 -13.05
C TRP A 428 -1.71 -15.58 -13.19
N ALA A 429 -0.56 -16.26 -13.12
CA ALA A 429 -0.48 -17.71 -13.24
C ALA A 429 -0.96 -18.47 -11.99
N GLN A 430 -1.12 -17.79 -10.85
CA GLN A 430 -1.43 -18.43 -9.57
C GLN A 430 -2.93 -18.41 -9.28
N HIS A 431 -3.44 -19.57 -8.84
CA HIS A 431 -4.81 -19.68 -8.35
C HIS A 431 -4.86 -19.55 -6.81
N PRO A 432 -5.76 -18.73 -6.23
CA PRO A 432 -5.84 -18.53 -4.78
C PRO A 432 -6.12 -19.84 -4.01
N ARG A 433 -6.93 -20.75 -4.58
CA ARG A 433 -7.16 -22.10 -4.00
C ARG A 433 -5.88 -22.92 -3.86
N GLU A 434 -5.03 -22.94 -4.88
CA GLU A 434 -3.77 -23.68 -4.85
C GLU A 434 -2.82 -23.08 -3.82
N ARG A 435 -2.79 -21.75 -3.75
CA ARG A 435 -1.98 -21.03 -2.76
C ARG A 435 -2.44 -21.32 -1.33
N ALA A 436 -3.75 -21.28 -1.08
CA ALA A 436 -4.33 -21.68 0.21
C ALA A 436 -3.99 -23.15 0.55
N ALA A 437 -3.99 -24.04 -0.44
CA ALA A 437 -3.69 -25.46 -0.25
C ALA A 437 -2.21 -25.73 0.10
N ARG A 438 -1.27 -24.91 -0.41
CA ARG A 438 0.18 -25.02 -0.12
C ARG A 438 0.55 -24.67 1.32
N ARG A 439 -0.39 -24.14 2.12
CA ARG A 439 -0.15 -23.74 3.52
C ARG A 439 1.08 -22.83 3.66
N GLU A 440 1.28 -21.92 2.71
CA GLU A 440 2.18 -20.80 2.92
C GLU A 440 1.60 -19.97 4.08
N LYS A 441 1.99 -20.33 5.31
CA LYS A 441 1.73 -19.56 6.53
C LYS A 441 2.45 -18.21 6.48
N GLU A 442 3.36 -18.04 5.53
CA GLU A 442 3.95 -16.76 5.23
C GLU A 442 2.85 -15.78 4.85
N ARG A 443 2.90 -14.60 5.47
CA ARG A 443 1.99 -13.50 5.18
C ARG A 443 1.89 -13.36 3.67
N VAL A 444 0.67 -13.27 3.14
CA VAL A 444 0.39 -13.17 1.71
C VAL A 444 0.79 -11.76 1.23
N ASN A 445 2.09 -11.48 1.27
CA ASN A 445 2.67 -10.25 0.79
C ASN A 445 3.22 -10.47 -0.61
N LEU A 446 3.25 -9.38 -1.36
CA LEU A 446 3.97 -9.32 -2.63
C LEU A 446 5.47 -9.20 -2.31
N PHE A 447 6.13 -10.34 -2.37
CA PHE A 447 7.55 -10.47 -2.16
C PHE A 447 8.32 -10.39 -3.47
N LEU A 448 9.57 -10.00 -3.37
CA LEU A 448 10.56 -10.26 -4.39
C LEU A 448 10.65 -11.79 -4.60
N PRO A 449 10.71 -12.28 -5.85
CA PRO A 449 10.92 -13.70 -6.13
C PRO A 449 12.19 -14.20 -5.47
N THR A 450 12.23 -15.46 -5.06
CA THR A 450 13.44 -16.06 -4.50
C THR A 450 14.48 -16.35 -5.59
N ALA A 451 15.75 -16.56 -5.21
CA ALA A 451 16.77 -16.97 -6.17
C ALA A 451 16.41 -18.29 -6.86
N GLU A 452 15.85 -19.25 -6.10
CA GLU A 452 15.41 -20.54 -6.61
C GLU A 452 14.27 -20.40 -7.62
N GLU A 453 13.28 -19.54 -7.35
CA GLU A 453 12.20 -19.24 -8.29
C GLU A 453 12.75 -18.65 -9.59
N LEU A 454 13.65 -17.66 -9.50
CA LEU A 454 14.24 -17.03 -10.70
C LEU A 454 15.08 -18.02 -11.51
N VAL A 455 15.82 -18.91 -10.87
CA VAL A 455 16.61 -19.95 -11.56
C VAL A 455 15.69 -20.99 -12.19
N GLY A 456 14.64 -21.43 -11.47
CA GLY A 456 13.67 -22.40 -11.97
C GLY A 456 12.85 -21.91 -13.16
N ASP A 457 12.65 -20.60 -13.26
CA ASP A 457 11.95 -19.94 -14.37
C ASP A 457 12.90 -19.41 -15.47
N GLU A 458 14.17 -19.83 -15.47
CA GLU A 458 15.20 -19.43 -16.44
C GLU A 458 15.41 -17.90 -16.52
N ARG A 459 15.19 -17.18 -15.41
CA ARG A 459 15.39 -15.73 -15.27
C ARG A 459 16.67 -15.39 -14.53
N GLN A 460 17.78 -16.04 -14.91
CA GLN A 460 19.10 -15.73 -14.34
C GLN A 460 19.51 -14.27 -14.62
N ASP A 461 19.02 -13.69 -15.73
CA ASP A 461 19.18 -12.27 -16.07
C ASP A 461 18.72 -11.32 -14.95
N LEU A 462 17.56 -11.61 -14.35
CA LEU A 462 17.02 -10.82 -13.25
C LEU A 462 17.82 -11.06 -11.96
N LEU A 463 18.20 -12.31 -11.69
CA LEU A 463 18.97 -12.67 -10.50
C LEU A 463 20.33 -11.96 -10.47
N GLU A 464 21.08 -11.98 -11.57
CA GLU A 464 22.36 -11.30 -11.70
C GLU A 464 22.23 -9.80 -11.44
N LYS A 465 21.18 -9.17 -11.97
CA LYS A 465 20.89 -7.76 -11.73
C LYS A 465 20.50 -7.49 -10.28
N ILE A 466 19.73 -8.36 -9.63
CA ILE A 466 19.41 -8.23 -8.19
C ILE A 466 20.71 -8.21 -7.37
N VAL A 467 21.62 -9.14 -7.62
CA VAL A 467 22.92 -9.21 -6.94
C VAL A 467 23.73 -7.93 -7.22
N ARG A 468 23.81 -7.51 -8.49
CA ARG A 468 24.51 -6.29 -8.91
C ARG A 468 24.00 -5.02 -8.23
N TYR A 469 22.69 -4.91 -7.98
CA TYR A 469 22.07 -3.75 -7.35
C TYR A 469 21.99 -3.83 -5.82
N GLY A 470 22.81 -4.68 -5.19
CA GLY A 470 22.96 -4.75 -3.73
C GLY A 470 22.07 -5.79 -3.05
N GLY A 471 21.62 -6.80 -3.80
CA GLY A 471 20.89 -7.95 -3.28
C GLY A 471 19.39 -7.74 -3.13
N PHE A 472 18.69 -8.81 -2.71
CA PHE A 472 17.23 -8.89 -2.63
C PHE A 472 16.62 -7.79 -1.76
N GLU A 473 17.19 -7.55 -0.57
CA GLU A 473 16.68 -6.51 0.34
C GLU A 473 16.72 -5.10 -0.29
N ASN A 474 17.83 -4.73 -0.93
CA ASN A 474 17.97 -3.39 -1.51
C ASN A 474 17.00 -3.19 -2.68
N VAL A 475 16.88 -4.19 -3.55
CA VAL A 475 15.94 -4.16 -4.68
C VAL A 475 14.49 -4.13 -4.17
N ALA A 476 14.15 -4.96 -3.20
CA ALA A 476 12.79 -4.99 -2.63
C ALA A 476 12.42 -3.64 -2.00
N ARG A 477 13.31 -3.03 -1.21
CA ARG A 477 13.08 -1.70 -0.64
C ARG A 477 12.87 -0.62 -1.71
N ARG A 478 13.64 -0.66 -2.80
CA ARG A 478 13.49 0.28 -3.92
C ARG A 478 12.19 0.09 -4.66
N LEU A 479 11.78 -1.15 -4.89
CA LEU A 479 10.55 -1.48 -5.60
C LEU A 479 9.31 -1.54 -4.71
N GLN A 480 9.46 -1.20 -3.42
CA GLN A 480 8.41 -1.23 -2.40
C GLN A 480 7.78 -2.62 -2.21
N LEU A 481 8.61 -3.66 -2.33
CA LEU A 481 8.24 -5.06 -2.15
C LEU A 481 8.70 -5.57 -0.78
N GLY A 482 8.08 -6.64 -0.31
CA GLY A 482 8.68 -7.47 0.73
C GLY A 482 9.87 -8.27 0.19
N PHE A 483 10.74 -8.78 1.06
CA PHE A 483 11.70 -9.82 0.70
C PHE A 483 11.70 -10.92 1.75
N LYS A 484 12.06 -12.14 1.32
CA LYS A 484 12.32 -13.27 2.22
C LYS A 484 13.83 -13.27 2.49
N SER A 485 14.19 -13.40 3.77
CA SER A 485 15.58 -13.39 4.24
C SER A 485 16.28 -14.71 4.00
#